data_AF-A0A4P6DXE2-F1
#
_entry.id   AF-A0A4P6DXE2-F1
#
_cell.length_a   1.000
_cell.length_b   1.000
_cell.length_c   1.000
_cell.angle_alpha   90.00
_cell.angle_beta   90.00
_cell.angle_gamma   90.00
#
_symmetry.space_group_name_H-M   'P 1'
#
loop_
_entity.id
_entity.type
_entity.pdbx_description
1 polymer ?
#
loop_
_entity_poly.entity_id
_entity_poly.type
_entity_poly.pdbx_seq_one_letter_code
_entity_poly.pdbx_strand_id
1 'polypeptide(L)'
;MSIDSSNASSATVPSASRPGDLPDDHPLRARIAEAVHAVRDTTPLAQSFTNFVTINLVANAQLAVGGTAAMSYLPDDVLDIAAICGATYINVGTLLPFYKDALADIARGLHDQGKPWVLDPVAAGLGATRTAILESFRDVPPTVVRGNASEIIVLDRMWELSDMTADAGEPTTRPAGVESADEVESAMPAARRIARHLAAHSNDGQGAVAVSGAVDFVTDGTRDYRLPGGSALMTKITGAGCSLGGVVGTYLAVADPLTAAMAASLHFNRAGEIAEAAAHGPGSFQTEFLDALWNVTAEQIAESTILQ
;
A
#
# COMPACT_ATOMS: atom_id res chain seq x y z
N MET A 1 -52.56 18.65 -22.17
CA MET A 1 -52.54 17.20 -21.91
C MET A 1 -51.22 16.89 -21.23
N SER A 2 -51.27 16.69 -19.92
CA SER A 2 -50.13 16.33 -19.08
C SER A 2 -49.61 14.94 -19.45
N ILE A 3 -48.31 14.76 -19.46
CA ILE A 3 -47.67 13.45 -19.39
C ILE A 3 -46.89 13.45 -18.08
N ASP A 4 -47.42 12.71 -17.11
CA ASP A 4 -46.73 12.36 -15.87
C ASP A 4 -45.45 11.58 -16.20
N SER A 5 -44.29 12.12 -15.82
CA SER A 5 -43.05 11.35 -15.73
C SER A 5 -42.92 10.85 -14.30
N SER A 6 -43.36 9.61 -14.08
CA SER A 6 -43.23 8.90 -12.81
C SER A 6 -41.75 8.66 -12.49
N ASN A 7 -41.41 9.01 -11.27
CA ASN A 7 -40.11 8.85 -10.65
C ASN A 7 -39.80 7.34 -10.48
N ALA A 8 -38.91 6.79 -11.30
CA ALA A 8 -38.40 5.45 -11.11
C ALA A 8 -37.30 5.48 -10.03
N SER A 9 -37.69 5.23 -8.79
CA SER A 9 -36.78 4.89 -7.70
C SER A 9 -36.03 3.61 -8.06
N SER A 10 -34.78 3.75 -8.48
CA SER A 10 -33.82 2.64 -8.61
C SER A 10 -33.50 2.11 -7.22
N ALA A 11 -34.29 1.16 -6.73
CA ALA A 11 -33.92 0.37 -5.57
C ALA A 11 -32.69 -0.48 -5.95
N THR A 12 -31.55 -0.15 -5.36
CA THR A 12 -30.35 -0.99 -5.35
C THR A 12 -30.73 -2.34 -4.74
N VAL A 13 -30.69 -3.38 -5.57
CA VAL A 13 -30.82 -4.76 -5.12
C VAL A 13 -29.57 -5.08 -4.30
N PRO A 14 -29.67 -5.57 -3.05
CA PRO A 14 -28.51 -6.00 -2.29
C PRO A 14 -27.80 -7.10 -3.08
N SER A 15 -26.55 -6.85 -3.47
CA SER A 15 -25.67 -7.87 -4.01
C SER A 15 -25.59 -8.98 -2.97
N ALA A 16 -26.01 -10.20 -3.33
CA ALA A 16 -25.92 -11.33 -2.41
C ALA A 16 -24.46 -11.45 -1.93
N SER A 17 -24.23 -11.30 -0.62
CA SER A 17 -22.90 -11.35 -0.01
C SER A 17 -22.16 -12.59 -0.50
N ARG A 18 -21.01 -12.39 -1.16
CA ARG A 18 -20.18 -13.51 -1.62
C ARG A 18 -19.72 -14.30 -0.39
N PRO A 19 -19.64 -15.64 -0.44
CA PRO A 19 -19.12 -16.42 0.68
C PRO A 19 -17.75 -15.88 1.12
N GLY A 20 -17.60 -15.53 2.40
CA GLY A 20 -16.37 -14.98 2.97
C GLY A 20 -16.24 -13.46 2.93
N ASP A 21 -17.16 -12.72 2.30
CA ASP A 21 -17.17 -11.26 2.34
C ASP A 21 -17.55 -10.75 3.73
N LEU A 22 -16.89 -9.68 4.18
CA LEU A 22 -17.20 -9.05 5.46
C LEU A 22 -18.65 -8.52 5.45
N PRO A 23 -19.41 -8.67 6.55
CA PRO A 23 -20.71 -8.05 6.70
C PRO A 23 -20.67 -6.53 6.49
N ASP A 24 -21.77 -5.94 6.00
CA ASP A 24 -21.88 -4.49 5.75
C ASP A 24 -21.71 -3.67 7.05
N ASP A 25 -22.09 -4.24 8.20
CA ASP A 25 -21.96 -3.64 9.53
C ASP A 25 -20.63 -3.94 10.22
N HIS A 26 -19.69 -4.60 9.54
CA HIS A 26 -18.39 -4.91 10.12
C HIS A 26 -17.60 -3.63 10.45
N PRO A 27 -17.06 -3.46 11.67
CA PRO A 27 -16.45 -2.19 12.12
C PRO A 27 -15.23 -1.74 11.30
N LEU A 28 -14.58 -2.66 10.58
CA LEU A 28 -13.49 -2.31 9.66
C LEU A 28 -13.98 -1.44 8.49
N ARG A 29 -15.20 -1.64 7.98
CA ARG A 29 -15.77 -0.82 6.90
C ARG A 29 -15.94 0.64 7.34
N ALA A 30 -16.44 0.85 8.56
CA ALA A 30 -16.53 2.19 9.16
C ALA A 30 -15.15 2.85 9.32
N ARG A 31 -14.16 2.11 9.84
CA ARG A 31 -12.78 2.62 9.98
C ARG A 31 -12.15 2.98 8.63
N ILE A 32 -12.43 2.22 7.56
CA ILE A 32 -11.96 2.54 6.20
C ILE A 32 -12.59 3.85 5.73
N ALA A 33 -13.92 4.02 5.86
CA ALA A 33 -14.59 5.24 5.46
C ALA A 33 -14.10 6.46 6.26
N GLU A 34 -13.93 6.31 7.58
CA GLU A 34 -13.36 7.32 8.47
C GLU A 34 -11.95 7.73 8.05
N ALA A 35 -11.09 6.78 7.66
CA ALA A 35 -9.75 7.09 7.17
C ALA A 35 -9.77 7.90 5.87
N VAL A 36 -10.69 7.60 4.93
CA VAL A 36 -10.86 8.38 3.69
C VAL A 36 -11.31 9.80 3.99
N HIS A 37 -12.29 9.98 4.88
CA HIS A 37 -12.72 11.29 5.33
C HIS A 37 -11.58 12.04 6.03
N ALA A 38 -10.87 11.40 6.96
CA ALA A 38 -9.75 12.02 7.68
C ALA A 38 -8.65 12.50 6.73
N VAL A 39 -8.28 11.73 5.71
CA VAL A 39 -7.34 12.18 4.68
C VAL A 39 -7.84 13.45 3.99
N ARG A 40 -9.09 13.47 3.53
CA ARG A 40 -9.66 14.62 2.81
C ARG A 40 -9.85 15.86 3.69
N ASP A 41 -10.27 15.66 4.94
CA ASP A 41 -10.57 16.73 5.89
C ASP A 41 -9.30 17.38 6.47
N THR A 42 -8.24 16.58 6.67
CA THR A 42 -7.00 17.06 7.30
C THR A 42 -5.87 17.32 6.30
N THR A 43 -6.01 16.82 5.07
CA THR A 43 -5.02 16.92 3.99
C THR A 43 -3.60 16.59 4.49
N PRO A 44 -3.39 15.39 5.07
CA PRO A 44 -2.18 15.09 5.82
C PRO A 44 -0.94 15.11 4.93
N LEU A 45 0.18 15.52 5.51
CA LEU A 45 1.49 15.42 4.87
C LEU A 45 2.07 14.01 5.07
N ALA A 46 2.25 13.30 3.96
CA ALA A 46 3.04 12.09 3.90
C ALA A 46 4.24 12.32 2.99
N GLN A 47 5.44 12.42 3.57
CA GLN A 47 6.63 12.60 2.76
C GLN A 47 7.00 11.30 2.06
N SER A 48 7.67 11.41 0.93
CA SER A 48 8.03 10.28 0.08
C SER A 48 9.50 10.39 -0.33
N PHE A 49 10.30 9.43 0.12
CA PHE A 49 11.59 9.10 -0.45
C PHE A 49 11.35 7.98 -1.46
N THR A 50 11.29 8.31 -2.76
CA THR A 50 10.97 7.33 -3.81
C THR A 50 11.93 7.32 -4.98
N ASN A 51 11.86 6.25 -5.78
CA ASN A 51 12.67 6.04 -6.96
C ASN A 51 12.41 7.12 -8.03
N PHE A 52 13.46 7.50 -8.76
CA PHE A 52 13.41 8.60 -9.74
C PHE A 52 12.45 8.37 -10.92
N VAL A 53 12.05 7.12 -11.17
CA VAL A 53 11.16 6.76 -12.27
C VAL A 53 9.71 7.18 -11.97
N THR A 54 9.32 7.19 -10.69
CA THR A 54 7.91 7.25 -10.29
C THR A 54 7.54 8.47 -9.46
N ILE A 55 8.48 9.37 -9.18
CA ILE A 55 8.29 10.58 -8.34
C ILE A 55 6.98 11.30 -8.67
N ASN A 56 6.75 11.61 -9.95
CA ASN A 56 5.58 12.37 -10.37
C ASN A 56 4.27 11.61 -10.11
N LEU A 57 4.21 10.31 -10.42
CA LEU A 57 3.00 9.52 -10.22
C LEU A 57 2.71 9.27 -8.73
N VAL A 58 3.75 9.06 -7.92
CA VAL A 58 3.62 8.95 -6.45
C VAL A 58 3.04 10.25 -5.90
N ALA A 59 3.62 11.40 -6.25
CA ALA A 59 3.14 12.70 -5.80
C ALA A 59 1.68 12.94 -6.21
N ASN A 60 1.36 12.71 -7.48
CA ASN A 60 0.01 12.92 -8.01
C ASN A 60 -1.01 11.98 -7.38
N ALA A 61 -0.66 10.73 -7.08
CA ALA A 61 -1.58 9.82 -6.40
C ALA A 61 -1.84 10.25 -4.95
N GLN A 62 -0.81 10.69 -4.22
CA GLN A 62 -0.98 11.23 -2.86
C GLN A 62 -1.87 12.48 -2.84
N LEU A 63 -1.71 13.37 -3.83
CA LEU A 63 -2.57 14.53 -4.01
C LEU A 63 -4.00 14.12 -4.41
N ALA A 64 -4.16 13.16 -5.32
CA ALA A 64 -5.45 12.70 -5.81
C ALA A 64 -6.32 12.11 -4.69
N VAL A 65 -5.75 11.34 -3.77
CA VAL A 65 -6.53 10.79 -2.64
C VAL A 65 -6.89 11.84 -1.58
N GLY A 66 -6.38 13.06 -1.69
CA GLY A 66 -6.67 14.19 -0.80
C GLY A 66 -5.58 14.55 0.21
N GLY A 67 -4.39 13.94 0.12
CA GLY A 67 -3.24 14.30 0.98
C GLY A 67 -2.38 15.41 0.40
N THR A 68 -1.22 15.63 1.02
CA THR A 68 -0.13 16.43 0.45
C THR A 68 1.11 15.57 0.20
N ALA A 69 1.94 15.98 -0.77
CA ALA A 69 3.16 15.28 -1.13
C ALA A 69 4.38 16.18 -0.90
N ALA A 70 5.39 15.65 -0.22
CA ALA A 70 6.73 16.24 -0.16
C ALA A 70 7.75 15.17 -0.55
N MET A 71 8.66 15.53 -1.47
CA MET A 71 9.71 14.63 -1.97
C MET A 71 11.05 15.17 -1.48
N SER A 72 11.68 14.47 -0.53
CA SER A 72 12.99 14.84 0.02
C SER A 72 14.00 13.73 -0.15
N TYR A 73 15.24 14.13 -0.38
CA TYR A 73 16.36 13.25 -0.75
C TYR A 73 17.63 13.57 0.04
N LEU A 74 17.65 14.65 0.82
CA LEU A 74 18.75 14.94 1.73
C LEU A 74 18.47 14.23 3.06
N PRO A 75 19.40 13.43 3.60
CA PRO A 75 19.12 12.62 4.80
C PRO A 75 18.63 13.44 6.00
N ASP A 76 19.24 14.61 6.25
CA ASP A 76 18.83 15.52 7.33
C ASP A 76 17.42 16.08 7.08
N ASP A 77 17.14 16.54 5.84
CA ASP A 77 15.81 17.04 5.46
C ASP A 77 14.72 15.97 5.61
N VAL A 78 15.02 14.70 5.34
CA VAL A 78 14.06 13.60 5.51
C VAL A 78 13.63 13.49 6.97
N LEU A 79 14.56 13.60 7.92
CA LEU A 79 14.24 13.54 9.35
C LEU A 79 13.55 14.81 9.86
N ASP A 80 13.95 15.98 9.36
CA ASP A 80 13.29 17.25 9.72
C ASP A 80 11.86 17.32 9.20
N ILE A 81 11.60 16.82 7.97
CA ILE A 81 10.25 16.72 7.42
C ILE A 81 9.46 15.62 8.15
N ALA A 82 10.11 14.51 8.54
CA ALA A 82 9.47 13.46 9.32
C ALA A 82 8.85 14.00 10.61
N ALA A 83 9.54 14.94 11.26
CA ALA A 83 9.10 15.58 12.49
C ALA A 83 7.74 16.30 12.36
N ILE A 84 7.42 16.84 11.17
CA ILE A 84 6.18 17.60 10.91
C ILE A 84 5.13 16.85 10.08
N CYS A 85 5.51 15.75 9.44
CA CYS A 85 4.59 14.92 8.66
C CYS A 85 3.93 13.84 9.54
N GLY A 86 2.79 13.31 9.07
CA GLY A 86 2.08 12.23 9.76
C GLY A 86 2.67 10.85 9.49
N ALA A 87 3.28 10.64 8.33
CA ALA A 87 3.99 9.41 7.98
C ALA A 87 5.03 9.62 6.89
N THR A 88 5.99 8.70 6.80
CA THR A 88 7.04 8.70 5.77
C THR A 88 6.93 7.47 4.87
N TYR A 89 7.04 7.65 3.56
CA TYR A 89 7.11 6.55 2.60
C TYR A 89 8.55 6.41 2.08
N ILE A 90 9.13 5.22 2.17
CA ILE A 90 10.48 4.91 1.67
C ILE A 90 10.39 3.77 0.67
N ASN A 91 10.80 4.06 -0.57
CA ASN A 91 10.94 3.10 -1.66
C ASN A 91 12.41 2.95 -2.04
N VAL A 92 12.90 1.71 -2.06
CA VAL A 92 14.32 1.39 -2.32
C VAL A 92 14.62 1.06 -3.80
N GLY A 93 13.73 1.46 -4.70
CA GLY A 93 13.93 1.42 -6.14
C GLY A 93 14.94 2.47 -6.63
N THR A 94 15.67 2.16 -7.70
CA THR A 94 16.68 3.03 -8.36
C THR A 94 17.59 3.87 -7.43
N LEU A 95 17.98 3.31 -6.29
CA LEU A 95 18.86 3.97 -5.33
C LEU A 95 20.25 4.30 -5.90
N LEU A 96 20.77 5.44 -5.46
CA LEU A 96 22.16 5.82 -5.68
C LEU A 96 23.04 5.26 -4.55
N PRO A 97 24.31 4.87 -4.82
CA PRO A 97 25.16 4.19 -3.83
C PRO A 97 25.37 4.93 -2.51
N PHE A 98 25.29 6.27 -2.52
CA PHE A 98 25.50 7.08 -1.31
C PHE A 98 24.38 6.96 -0.26
N TYR A 99 23.21 6.41 -0.64
CA TYR A 99 22.10 6.22 0.30
C TYR A 99 22.24 4.99 1.19
N LYS A 100 23.26 4.15 0.97
CA LYS A 100 23.43 2.90 1.72
C LYS A 100 23.43 3.14 3.23
N ASP A 101 24.29 4.05 3.68
CA ASP A 101 24.43 4.32 5.11
C ASP A 101 23.33 5.30 5.59
N ALA A 102 22.95 6.25 4.73
CA ALA A 102 21.93 7.25 5.05
C ALA A 102 20.54 6.64 5.33
N LEU A 103 20.11 5.62 4.59
CA LEU A 103 18.80 5.01 4.82
C LEU A 103 18.72 4.26 6.14
N ALA A 104 19.81 3.62 6.57
CA ALA A 104 19.88 2.99 7.88
C ALA A 104 19.75 4.02 9.01
N ASP A 105 20.39 5.18 8.86
CA ASP A 105 20.30 6.29 9.81
C ASP A 105 18.92 6.94 9.80
N ILE A 106 18.29 7.10 8.63
CA ILE A 106 16.91 7.58 8.50
C ILE A 106 15.94 6.64 9.21
N ALA A 107 16.02 5.32 8.98
CA ALA A 107 15.14 4.35 9.63
C ALA A 107 15.26 4.40 11.16
N ARG A 108 16.50 4.50 11.67
CA ARG A 108 16.76 4.67 13.10
C ARG A 108 16.20 5.99 13.63
N GLY A 109 16.39 7.10 12.91
CA GLY A 109 15.85 8.41 13.29
C GLY A 109 14.32 8.43 13.32
N LEU A 110 13.66 7.77 12.37
CA LEU A 110 12.20 7.60 12.36
C LEU A 110 11.73 6.79 13.58
N HIS A 111 12.42 5.69 13.88
CA HIS A 111 12.14 4.87 15.06
C HIS A 111 12.30 5.67 16.37
N ASP A 112 13.42 6.38 16.55
CA ASP A 112 13.73 7.17 17.74
C ASP A 112 12.71 8.33 17.94
N GLN A 113 12.19 8.89 16.85
CA GLN A 113 11.14 9.92 16.89
C GLN A 113 9.71 9.35 17.04
N GLY A 114 9.55 8.01 17.00
CA GLY A 114 8.24 7.37 17.00
C GLY A 114 7.40 7.70 15.77
N LYS A 115 8.05 7.97 14.63
CA LYS A 115 7.38 8.37 13.38
C LYS A 115 7.03 7.14 12.54
N PRO A 116 5.74 6.96 12.17
CA PRO A 116 5.35 5.81 11.40
C PRO A 116 5.83 5.95 9.95
N TRP A 117 6.22 4.82 9.36
CA TRP A 117 6.69 4.81 7.98
C TRP A 117 6.36 3.53 7.23
N VAL A 118 6.30 3.67 5.91
CA VAL A 118 5.97 2.62 4.95
C VAL A 118 7.23 2.25 4.18
N LEU A 119 7.54 0.96 4.10
CA LEU A 119 8.59 0.43 3.25
C LEU A 119 7.99 -0.20 1.99
N ASP A 120 8.47 0.22 0.82
CA ASP A 120 8.32 -0.50 -0.45
C ASP A 120 9.69 -1.09 -0.84
N PRO A 121 9.92 -2.40 -0.61
CA PRO A 121 11.20 -3.07 -0.78
C PRO A 121 11.47 -3.42 -2.26
N VAL A 122 11.15 -2.50 -3.18
CA VAL A 122 11.21 -2.71 -4.64
C VAL A 122 12.49 -3.43 -5.06
N ALA A 123 12.30 -4.51 -5.82
CA ALA A 123 13.39 -5.33 -6.34
C ALA A 123 14.32 -5.89 -5.24
N ALA A 124 13.76 -6.22 -4.07
CA ALA A 124 14.42 -7.03 -3.05
C ALA A 124 15.01 -8.31 -3.67
N GLY A 125 16.22 -8.67 -3.26
CA GLY A 125 16.95 -9.82 -3.80
C GLY A 125 17.89 -9.50 -4.98
N LEU A 126 17.92 -8.25 -5.46
CA LEU A 126 18.86 -7.82 -6.49
C LEU A 126 19.93 -6.88 -5.93
N GLY A 127 21.19 -7.32 -5.96
CA GLY A 127 22.37 -6.51 -5.70
C GLY A 127 22.71 -6.31 -4.22
N ALA A 128 24.01 -6.43 -3.90
CA ALA A 128 24.50 -6.43 -2.51
C ALA A 128 24.17 -5.16 -1.72
N THR A 129 24.19 -3.98 -2.37
CA THR A 129 23.87 -2.71 -1.69
C THR A 129 22.42 -2.65 -1.22
N ARG A 130 21.47 -3.10 -2.05
CA ARG A 130 20.04 -3.08 -1.68
C ARG A 130 19.75 -4.09 -0.57
N THR A 131 20.35 -5.27 -0.65
CA THR A 131 20.30 -6.28 0.41
C THR A 131 20.73 -5.71 1.75
N ALA A 132 21.91 -5.08 1.80
CA ALA A 132 22.43 -4.49 3.04
C ALA A 132 21.52 -3.39 3.62
N ILE A 133 20.87 -2.58 2.77
CA ILE A 133 19.92 -1.55 3.21
C ILE A 133 18.68 -2.21 3.82
N LEU A 134 18.07 -3.17 3.13
CA LEU A 134 16.87 -3.84 3.62
C LEU A 134 17.13 -4.63 4.90
N GLU A 135 18.28 -5.29 5.01
CA GLU A 135 18.73 -5.96 6.23
C GLU A 135 18.88 -4.98 7.40
N SER A 136 19.37 -3.76 7.15
CA SER A 136 19.55 -2.74 8.19
C SER A 136 18.24 -2.28 8.85
N PHE A 137 17.10 -2.46 8.17
CA PHE A 137 15.79 -2.10 8.71
C PHE A 137 15.24 -3.15 9.67
N ARG A 138 15.83 -4.35 9.75
CA ARG A 138 15.28 -5.47 10.53
C ARG A 138 15.03 -5.09 12.00
N ASP A 139 15.99 -4.45 12.64
CA ASP A 139 15.94 -4.17 14.09
C ASP A 139 15.24 -2.83 14.41
N VAL A 140 14.99 -2.00 13.40
CA VAL A 140 14.20 -0.75 13.45
C VAL A 140 13.18 -0.73 12.30
N PRO A 141 12.22 -1.69 12.30
CA PRO A 141 11.41 -1.96 11.14
C PRO A 141 10.37 -0.86 10.86
N PRO A 142 9.83 -0.81 9.63
CA PRO A 142 8.72 0.06 9.28
C PRO A 142 7.44 -0.30 10.04
N THR A 143 6.48 0.62 9.99
CA THR A 143 5.13 0.41 10.52
C THR A 143 4.28 -0.40 9.54
N VAL A 144 4.47 -0.19 8.23
CA VAL A 144 3.82 -0.95 7.16
C VAL A 144 4.85 -1.39 6.14
N VAL A 145 4.82 -2.65 5.71
CA VAL A 145 5.54 -3.10 4.50
C VAL A 145 4.52 -3.31 3.40
N ARG A 146 4.80 -2.79 2.20
CA ARG A 146 4.01 -3.07 1.00
C ARG A 146 4.92 -3.53 -0.12
N GLY A 147 4.59 -4.64 -0.77
CA GLY A 147 5.37 -5.16 -1.90
C GLY A 147 4.59 -6.21 -2.69
N ASN A 148 5.17 -6.71 -3.77
CA ASN A 148 4.61 -7.88 -4.44
C ASN A 148 4.98 -9.19 -3.72
N ALA A 149 4.39 -10.31 -4.13
CA ALA A 149 4.61 -11.61 -3.50
C ALA A 149 6.11 -11.98 -3.39
N SER A 150 6.87 -11.80 -4.47
CA SER A 150 8.30 -12.15 -4.50
C SER A 150 9.14 -11.30 -3.56
N GLU A 151 8.86 -9.99 -3.49
CA GLU A 151 9.57 -9.04 -2.62
C GLU A 151 9.34 -9.35 -1.14
N ILE A 152 8.10 -9.68 -0.77
CA ILE A 152 7.72 -10.01 0.60
C ILE A 152 8.36 -11.32 1.07
N ILE A 153 8.40 -12.34 0.20
CA ILE A 153 9.09 -13.61 0.49
C ILE A 153 10.59 -13.39 0.68
N VAL A 154 11.20 -12.56 -0.19
CA VAL A 154 12.63 -12.27 -0.09
C VAL A 154 12.94 -11.46 1.17
N LEU A 155 12.12 -10.47 1.53
CA LEU A 155 12.32 -9.68 2.75
C LEU A 155 12.22 -10.54 4.02
N ASP A 156 11.26 -11.45 4.10
CA ASP A 156 11.11 -12.40 5.22
C ASP A 156 12.35 -13.27 5.40
N ARG A 157 12.94 -13.74 4.28
CA ARG A 157 14.19 -14.50 4.28
C ARG A 157 15.39 -13.64 4.69
N MET A 158 15.50 -12.41 4.17
CA MET A 158 16.56 -11.46 4.53
C MET A 158 16.55 -11.12 6.02
N TRP A 159 15.37 -11.02 6.62
CA TRP A 159 15.21 -10.75 8.04
C TRP A 159 15.27 -12.02 8.91
N GLU A 160 15.50 -13.19 8.30
CA GLU A 160 15.64 -14.47 8.98
C GLU A 160 14.45 -14.77 9.91
N LEU A 161 13.24 -14.40 9.48
CA LEU A 161 12.02 -14.56 10.30
C LEU A 161 11.41 -15.96 10.19
N SER A 162 11.77 -16.70 9.14
CA SER A 162 11.40 -18.11 9.00
C SER A 162 12.43 -19.00 9.69
N ASP A 163 11.95 -20.00 10.44
CA ASP A 163 12.79 -21.15 10.78
C ASP A 163 13.17 -21.83 9.47
N MET A 164 14.48 -21.94 9.20
CA MET A 164 15.12 -22.42 7.96
C MET A 164 14.72 -23.84 7.49
N THR A 165 13.68 -24.45 8.07
CA THR A 165 13.24 -25.83 7.85
C THR A 165 12.00 -25.99 6.95
N ALA A 166 11.31 -24.93 6.54
CA ALA A 166 10.12 -25.03 5.69
C ALA A 166 10.15 -24.02 4.53
N ASP A 167 10.04 -24.50 3.29
CA ASP A 167 9.89 -23.74 2.04
C ASP A 167 11.13 -23.02 1.47
N ALA A 168 12.16 -23.81 1.18
CA ALA A 168 13.13 -23.48 0.13
C ALA A 168 12.53 -23.75 -1.26
N GLY A 169 11.54 -22.95 -1.68
CA GLY A 169 11.21 -22.79 -3.10
C GLY A 169 12.29 -21.95 -3.80
N GLU A 170 12.69 -22.37 -5.01
CA GLU A 170 13.67 -21.68 -5.85
C GLU A 170 13.32 -20.19 -6.05
N PRO A 171 14.31 -19.27 -6.03
CA PRO A 171 14.07 -17.87 -6.33
C PRO A 171 13.63 -17.72 -7.78
N THR A 172 12.34 -17.43 -7.99
CA THR A 172 11.82 -17.11 -9.31
C THR A 172 12.13 -15.65 -9.64
N THR A 173 13.16 -15.42 -10.45
CA THR A 173 13.41 -14.09 -11.03
C THR A 173 12.43 -13.88 -12.20
N ARG A 174 11.22 -13.40 -11.90
CA ARG A 174 10.28 -12.95 -12.94
C ARG A 174 10.19 -11.42 -12.98
N PRO A 175 9.83 -10.83 -14.14
CA PRO A 175 9.66 -9.39 -14.24
C PRO A 175 8.57 -8.91 -13.26
N ALA A 176 8.86 -7.85 -12.51
CA ALA A 176 7.92 -7.25 -11.57
C ALA A 176 6.63 -6.79 -12.28
N GLY A 177 5.47 -7.02 -11.66
CA GLY A 177 4.25 -6.26 -11.94
C GLY A 177 3.06 -7.04 -12.52
N VAL A 178 3.04 -8.38 -12.48
CA VAL A 178 1.81 -9.16 -12.72
C VAL A 178 1.83 -10.43 -11.86
N GLU A 179 1.51 -10.31 -10.58
CA GLU A 179 1.42 -11.48 -9.69
C GLU A 179 0.02 -12.12 -9.75
N SER A 180 -0.02 -13.45 -9.88
CA SER A 180 -1.28 -14.22 -9.86
C SER A 180 -1.80 -14.41 -8.43
N ALA A 181 -3.06 -14.85 -8.28
CA ALA A 181 -3.60 -15.22 -6.97
C ALA A 181 -2.77 -16.32 -6.29
N ASP A 182 -2.30 -17.31 -7.05
CA ASP A 182 -1.45 -18.40 -6.54
C ASP A 182 -0.12 -17.87 -5.96
N GLU A 183 0.40 -16.76 -6.50
CA GLU A 183 1.63 -16.15 -6.00
C GLU A 183 1.40 -15.38 -4.70
N VAL A 184 0.28 -14.67 -4.58
CA VAL A 184 -0.08 -13.97 -3.33
C VAL A 184 -0.27 -14.97 -2.19
N GLU A 185 -0.96 -16.10 -2.42
CA GLU A 185 -1.12 -17.17 -1.43
C GLU A 185 0.23 -17.69 -0.92
N SER A 186 1.21 -17.84 -1.81
CA SER A 186 2.57 -18.29 -1.44
C SER A 186 3.31 -17.30 -0.53
N ALA A 187 2.98 -16.01 -0.60
CA ALA A 187 3.59 -14.96 0.22
C ALA A 187 2.90 -14.76 1.57
N MET A 188 1.69 -15.28 1.78
CA MET A 188 0.94 -15.08 3.03
C MET A 188 1.69 -15.52 4.30
N PRO A 189 2.40 -16.66 4.34
CA PRO A 189 3.17 -17.04 5.53
C PRO A 189 4.27 -16.03 5.87
N ALA A 190 4.97 -15.53 4.85
CA ALA A 190 6.00 -14.49 4.98
C ALA A 190 5.40 -13.16 5.46
N ALA A 191 4.31 -12.72 4.82
CA ALA A 191 3.59 -11.51 5.20
C ALA A 191 3.13 -11.52 6.67
N ARG A 192 2.57 -12.64 7.14
CA ARG A 192 2.16 -12.78 8.56
C ARG A 192 3.34 -12.70 9.52
N ARG A 193 4.48 -13.32 9.19
CA ARG A 193 5.70 -13.26 10.02
C ARG A 193 6.27 -11.86 10.07
N ILE A 194 6.38 -11.20 8.92
CA ILE A 194 6.80 -9.80 8.82
C ILE A 194 5.87 -8.94 9.68
N ALA A 195 4.55 -9.01 9.50
CA ALA A 195 3.60 -8.17 10.25
C ALA A 195 3.72 -8.35 11.77
N ARG A 196 3.90 -9.59 12.26
CA ARG A 196 4.17 -9.85 13.68
C ARG A 196 5.51 -9.28 14.14
N HIS A 197 6.53 -9.32 13.29
CA HIS A 197 7.83 -8.71 13.57
C HIS A 197 7.72 -7.19 13.66
N LEU A 198 7.00 -6.54 12.73
CA LEU A 198 6.74 -5.10 12.80
C LEU A 198 6.04 -4.72 14.11
N ALA A 199 4.96 -5.44 14.46
CA ALA A 199 4.20 -5.24 15.69
C ALA A 199 5.02 -5.46 16.96
N ALA A 200 5.96 -6.42 16.96
CA ALA A 200 6.83 -6.68 18.12
C ALA A 200 7.88 -5.57 18.37
N HIS A 201 8.17 -4.75 17.36
CA HIS A 201 9.17 -3.67 17.43
C HIS A 201 8.54 -2.26 17.42
N SER A 202 7.21 -2.16 17.37
CA SER A 202 6.50 -0.89 17.44
C SER A 202 6.06 -0.57 18.87
N ASN A 203 5.92 0.73 19.16
CA ASN A 203 5.56 1.21 20.50
C ASN A 203 4.11 0.88 20.89
N ASP A 204 3.23 0.71 19.90
CA ASP A 204 1.79 0.46 20.05
C ASP A 204 1.40 -1.00 19.82
N GLY A 205 2.36 -1.87 19.48
CA GLY A 205 2.10 -3.27 19.18
C GLY A 205 1.37 -3.47 17.84
N GLN A 206 1.40 -2.49 16.94
CA GLN A 206 0.74 -2.55 15.65
C GLN A 206 1.73 -2.59 14.49
N GLY A 207 1.35 -3.28 13.42
CA GLY A 207 2.10 -3.35 12.18
C GLY A 207 1.27 -4.07 11.12
N ALA A 208 1.51 -3.78 9.84
CA ALA A 208 0.77 -4.39 8.75
C ALA A 208 1.64 -4.70 7.54
N VAL A 209 1.22 -5.69 6.75
CA VAL A 209 1.82 -6.03 5.47
C VAL A 209 0.75 -6.08 4.40
N ALA A 210 1.00 -5.40 3.28
CA ALA A 210 0.18 -5.47 2.08
C ALA A 210 0.97 -6.14 0.93
N VAL A 211 0.43 -7.22 0.41
CA VAL A 211 0.97 -7.97 -0.73
C VAL A 211 0.10 -7.68 -1.94
N SER A 212 0.65 -7.02 -2.95
CA SER A 212 -0.12 -6.74 -4.18
C SER A 212 -0.14 -7.92 -5.14
N GLY A 213 -1.24 -8.07 -5.88
CA GLY A 213 -1.38 -9.02 -6.98
C GLY A 213 -2.72 -8.86 -7.69
N ALA A 214 -3.17 -9.89 -8.43
CA ALA A 214 -4.51 -9.90 -9.03
C ALA A 214 -5.64 -9.84 -7.98
N VAL A 215 -5.36 -10.35 -6.78
CA VAL A 215 -6.17 -10.15 -5.57
C VAL A 215 -5.17 -9.77 -4.49
N ASP A 216 -5.26 -8.55 -3.96
CA ASP A 216 -4.33 -8.13 -2.92
C ASP A 216 -4.58 -8.88 -1.62
N PHE A 217 -3.54 -9.00 -0.80
CA PHE A 217 -3.61 -9.57 0.53
C PHE A 217 -3.08 -8.57 1.57
N VAL A 218 -3.82 -8.38 2.66
CA VAL A 218 -3.41 -7.50 3.77
C VAL A 218 -3.53 -8.24 5.08
N THR A 219 -2.50 -8.15 5.93
CA THR A 219 -2.46 -8.80 7.25
C THR A 219 -1.79 -7.93 8.30
N ASP A 220 -2.24 -8.03 9.54
CA ASP A 220 -1.52 -7.54 10.73
C ASP A 220 -0.76 -8.66 11.47
N GLY A 221 -0.70 -9.85 10.86
CA GLY A 221 -0.08 -11.04 11.43
C GLY A 221 -1.03 -11.93 12.24
N THR A 222 -2.24 -11.44 12.53
CA THR A 222 -3.31 -12.17 13.24
C THR A 222 -4.63 -12.23 12.45
N ARG A 223 -4.90 -11.19 11.66
CA ARG A 223 -6.07 -11.05 10.79
C ARG A 223 -5.59 -10.96 9.36
N ASP A 224 -6.32 -11.61 8.47
CA ASP A 224 -5.98 -11.79 7.07
C ASP A 224 -7.15 -11.33 6.20
N TYR A 225 -6.87 -10.54 5.18
CA TYR A 225 -7.89 -10.01 4.28
C TYR A 225 -7.43 -10.14 2.82
N ARG A 226 -8.33 -10.55 1.93
CA ARG A 226 -8.12 -10.57 0.48
C ARG A 226 -9.03 -9.53 -0.17
N LEU A 227 -8.45 -8.73 -1.05
CA LEU A 227 -9.09 -7.55 -1.63
C LEU A 227 -9.13 -7.72 -3.16
N PRO A 228 -10.17 -8.38 -3.71
CA PRO A 228 -10.33 -8.45 -5.16
C PRO A 228 -10.67 -7.07 -5.72
N GLY A 229 -10.25 -6.82 -6.95
CA GLY A 229 -10.55 -5.61 -7.71
C GLY A 229 -9.34 -5.09 -8.46
N GLY A 230 -9.34 -3.80 -8.79
CA GLY A 230 -8.26 -3.17 -9.55
C GLY A 230 -8.39 -3.39 -11.05
N SER A 231 -7.28 -3.20 -11.77
CA SER A 231 -7.24 -3.34 -13.22
C SER A 231 -5.91 -3.91 -13.69
N ALA A 232 -5.97 -4.81 -14.67
CA ALA A 232 -4.77 -5.31 -15.36
C ALA A 232 -3.99 -4.18 -16.08
N LEU A 233 -4.63 -3.05 -16.39
CA LEU A 233 -3.98 -1.88 -16.99
C LEU A 233 -3.04 -1.16 -16.02
N MET A 234 -3.17 -1.35 -14.71
CA MET A 234 -2.20 -0.85 -13.72
C MET A 234 -0.80 -1.42 -13.97
N THR A 235 -0.71 -2.64 -14.51
CA THR A 235 0.55 -3.30 -14.88
C THR A 235 1.21 -2.68 -16.12
N LYS A 236 0.51 -1.77 -16.81
CA LYS A 236 0.95 -1.12 -18.05
C LYS A 236 1.34 0.34 -17.85
N ILE A 237 1.25 0.86 -16.62
CA ILE A 237 1.70 2.19 -16.24
C ILE A 237 2.82 2.07 -15.21
N THR A 238 3.97 2.69 -15.49
CA THR A 238 5.11 2.59 -14.57
C THR A 238 4.79 3.31 -13.26
N GLY A 239 5.08 2.67 -12.14
CA GLY A 239 4.89 3.25 -10.82
C GLY A 239 3.51 3.12 -10.19
N ALA A 240 2.55 2.39 -10.77
CA ALA A 240 1.28 2.11 -10.09
C ALA A 240 1.49 1.45 -8.71
N GLY A 241 2.39 0.47 -8.62
CA GLY A 241 2.73 -0.13 -7.32
C GLY A 241 3.42 0.86 -6.37
N CYS A 242 4.37 1.65 -6.89
CA CYS A 242 5.09 2.62 -6.07
C CYS A 242 4.18 3.75 -5.57
N SER A 243 3.19 4.17 -6.36
CA SER A 243 2.22 5.19 -5.96
C SER A 243 1.24 4.67 -4.92
N LEU A 244 0.88 3.38 -4.95
CA LEU A 244 0.15 2.74 -3.87
C LEU A 244 0.93 2.84 -2.54
N GLY A 245 2.25 2.61 -2.54
CA GLY A 245 3.08 2.79 -1.35
C GLY A 245 3.01 4.21 -0.76
N GLY A 246 3.04 5.24 -1.62
CA GLY A 246 2.85 6.63 -1.19
C GLY A 246 1.47 6.90 -0.61
N VAL A 247 0.41 6.31 -1.19
CA VAL A 247 -0.97 6.44 -0.70
C VAL A 247 -1.18 5.68 0.61
N VAL A 248 -0.55 4.51 0.81
CA VAL A 248 -0.49 3.85 2.13
C VAL A 248 0.13 4.81 3.16
N GLY A 249 1.19 5.54 2.80
CA GLY A 249 1.77 6.58 3.65
C GLY A 249 0.77 7.70 3.99
N THR A 250 0.01 8.18 3.00
CA THR A 250 -1.04 9.19 3.22
C THR A 250 -2.11 8.72 4.20
N TYR A 251 -2.57 7.48 4.10
CA TYR A 251 -3.52 6.92 5.05
C TYR A 251 -2.92 6.64 6.43
N LEU A 252 -1.66 6.21 6.49
CA LEU A 252 -0.95 5.93 7.73
C LEU A 252 -0.75 7.19 8.58
N ALA A 253 -0.78 8.37 7.96
CA ALA A 253 -0.74 9.64 8.66
C ALA A 253 -2.00 9.93 9.52
N VAL A 254 -3.11 9.20 9.30
CA VAL A 254 -4.40 9.46 9.96
C VAL A 254 -5.09 8.20 10.51
N ALA A 255 -4.53 7.01 10.27
CA ALA A 255 -5.13 5.74 10.67
C ALA A 255 -4.07 4.74 11.14
N ASP A 256 -4.51 3.71 11.87
CA ASP A 256 -3.63 2.61 12.28
C ASP A 256 -3.14 1.77 11.09
N PRO A 257 -2.06 0.99 11.25
CA PRO A 257 -1.34 0.37 10.13
C PRO A 257 -2.21 -0.53 9.25
N LEU A 258 -3.10 -1.34 9.89
CA LEU A 258 -3.98 -2.25 9.16
C LEU A 258 -5.03 -1.46 8.37
N THR A 259 -5.71 -0.51 9.01
CA THR A 259 -6.71 0.31 8.30
C THR A 259 -6.08 1.13 7.19
N ALA A 260 -4.87 1.66 7.38
CA ALA A 260 -4.16 2.40 6.35
C ALA A 260 -3.85 1.54 5.12
N ALA A 261 -3.31 0.34 5.32
CA ALA A 261 -3.05 -0.61 4.24
C ALA A 261 -4.33 -1.03 3.51
N MET A 262 -5.40 -1.34 4.25
CA MET A 262 -6.71 -1.71 3.70
C MET A 262 -7.33 -0.58 2.88
N ALA A 263 -7.41 0.64 3.44
CA ALA A 263 -8.03 1.78 2.78
C ALA A 263 -7.28 2.16 1.51
N ALA A 264 -5.95 2.19 1.54
CA ALA A 264 -5.13 2.48 0.36
C ALA A 264 -5.33 1.45 -0.77
N SER A 265 -5.25 0.15 -0.45
CA SER A 265 -5.45 -0.93 -1.43
C SER A 265 -6.85 -0.91 -2.03
N LEU A 266 -7.89 -0.77 -1.22
CA LEU A 266 -9.28 -0.72 -1.71
C LEU A 266 -9.55 0.54 -2.55
N HIS A 267 -8.96 1.67 -2.17
CA HIS A 267 -9.04 2.90 -2.94
C HIS A 267 -8.43 2.72 -4.33
N PHE A 268 -7.20 2.16 -4.40
CA PHE A 268 -6.57 1.83 -5.67
C PHE A 268 -7.41 0.85 -6.49
N ASN A 269 -7.91 -0.21 -5.86
CA ASN A 269 -8.68 -1.23 -6.56
C ASN A 269 -9.95 -0.65 -7.17
N ARG A 270 -10.71 0.13 -6.40
CA ARG A 270 -11.93 0.78 -6.91
C ARG A 270 -11.62 1.82 -8.00
N ALA A 271 -10.58 2.63 -7.81
CA ALA A 271 -10.17 3.61 -8.81
C ALA A 271 -9.71 2.93 -10.11
N GLY A 272 -9.05 1.77 -10.01
CA GLY A 272 -8.64 0.97 -11.15
C GLY A 272 -9.81 0.46 -11.98
N GLU A 273 -10.83 -0.08 -11.31
CA GLU A 273 -12.06 -0.56 -11.96
C GLU A 273 -12.78 0.58 -12.69
N ILE A 274 -12.92 1.75 -12.04
CA ILE A 274 -13.54 2.94 -12.61
C ILE A 274 -12.75 3.42 -13.84
N ALA A 275 -11.43 3.50 -13.72
CA ALA A 275 -10.56 3.97 -14.80
C ALA A 275 -10.53 3.02 -15.99
N GLU A 276 -10.55 1.69 -15.76
CA GLU A 276 -10.58 0.71 -16.84
C GLU A 276 -11.84 0.83 -17.70
N ALA A 277 -12.98 1.16 -17.10
CA ALA A 277 -14.23 1.37 -17.82
C ALA A 277 -14.20 2.60 -18.75
N ALA A 278 -13.37 3.60 -18.46
CA ALA A 278 -13.25 4.85 -19.22
C ALA A 278 -12.03 4.88 -20.17
N ALA A 279 -11.02 4.05 -19.92
CA ALA A 279 -9.75 4.08 -20.63
C ALA A 279 -9.81 3.46 -22.03
N HIS A 280 -9.05 4.05 -22.95
CA HIS A 280 -8.85 3.55 -24.32
C HIS A 280 -7.47 2.92 -24.53
N GLY A 281 -6.72 2.73 -23.44
CA GLY A 281 -5.33 2.24 -23.42
C GLY A 281 -4.55 2.79 -22.22
N PRO A 282 -3.28 2.37 -22.03
CA PRO A 282 -2.50 2.69 -20.82
C PRO A 282 -2.30 4.18 -20.55
N GLY A 283 -2.10 4.98 -21.60
CA GLY A 283 -1.93 6.44 -21.46
C GLY A 283 -3.18 7.11 -20.91
N SER A 284 -4.34 6.85 -21.51
CA SER A 284 -5.63 7.34 -20.97
C SER A 284 -5.95 6.74 -19.61
N PHE A 285 -5.62 5.45 -19.39
CA PHE A 285 -5.85 4.79 -18.11
C PHE A 285 -5.14 5.52 -16.97
N GLN A 286 -3.90 5.96 -17.13
CA GLN A 286 -3.20 6.71 -16.08
C GLN A 286 -3.93 8.00 -15.71
N THR A 287 -4.46 8.72 -16.69
CA THR A 287 -5.24 9.95 -16.47
C THR A 287 -6.54 9.63 -15.74
N GLU A 288 -7.34 8.71 -16.29
CA GLU A 288 -8.62 8.30 -15.69
C GLU A 288 -8.42 7.70 -14.28
N PHE A 289 -7.29 7.05 -14.04
CA PHE A 289 -6.95 6.48 -12.74
C PHE A 289 -6.69 7.56 -11.68
N LEU A 290 -5.95 8.61 -12.02
CA LEU A 290 -5.76 9.75 -11.11
C LEU A 290 -7.09 10.48 -10.84
N ASP A 291 -7.92 10.65 -11.86
CA ASP A 291 -9.26 11.24 -11.69
C ASP A 291 -10.17 10.34 -10.84
N ALA A 292 -10.09 9.03 -10.99
CA ALA A 292 -10.86 8.09 -10.19
C ALA A 292 -10.41 8.07 -8.72
N LEU A 293 -9.11 8.14 -8.43
CA LEU A 293 -8.58 8.32 -7.07
C LEU A 293 -9.12 9.60 -6.41
N TRP A 294 -9.30 10.67 -7.18
CA TRP A 294 -9.91 11.88 -6.67
C TRP A 294 -11.41 11.71 -6.38
N ASN A 295 -12.14 11.10 -7.31
CA ASN A 295 -13.61 11.12 -7.32
C ASN A 295 -14.29 10.02 -6.49
N VAL A 296 -13.62 8.89 -6.24
CA VAL A 296 -14.25 7.76 -5.54
C VAL A 296 -14.65 8.17 -4.11
N THR A 297 -15.83 7.78 -3.64
CA THR A 297 -16.30 8.17 -2.30
C THR A 297 -15.79 7.23 -1.21
N ALA A 298 -15.82 7.68 0.04
CA ALA A 298 -15.45 6.85 1.19
C ALA A 298 -16.34 5.60 1.29
N GLU A 299 -17.63 5.75 0.97
CA GLU A 299 -18.63 4.68 0.96
C GLU A 299 -18.31 3.67 -0.15
N GLN A 300 -18.03 4.13 -1.38
CA GLN A 300 -17.66 3.24 -2.48
C GLN A 300 -16.42 2.41 -2.18
N ILE A 301 -15.43 3.00 -1.47
CA ILE A 301 -14.25 2.27 -1.01
C ILE A 301 -14.66 1.25 0.07
N ALA A 302 -15.37 1.67 1.11
CA ALA A 302 -15.76 0.84 2.24
C ALA A 302 -16.76 -0.28 1.89
N GLU A 303 -17.55 -0.13 0.83
CA GLU A 303 -18.47 -1.13 0.26
C GLU A 303 -17.78 -2.14 -0.66
N SER A 304 -16.48 -1.99 -0.91
CA SER A 304 -15.73 -2.97 -1.72
C SER A 304 -15.74 -4.36 -1.07
N THR A 305 -15.66 -5.40 -1.90
CA THR A 305 -15.57 -6.79 -1.41
C THR A 305 -14.28 -6.95 -0.59
N ILE A 306 -14.41 -7.47 0.64
CA ILE A 306 -13.29 -7.77 1.52
C ILE A 306 -13.49 -9.19 2.02
N LEU A 307 -12.65 -10.13 1.57
CA LEU A 307 -12.75 -11.53 1.98
C LEU A 307 -11.85 -11.78 3.19
N GLN A 308 -12.38 -12.37 4.26
CA GLN A 308 -11.62 -12.73 5.46
C GLN A 308 -11.38 -14.24 5.55
#